data_AF-A0A1F7SYE2-F1
#
_entry.id   AF-A0A1F7SYE2-F1
#
_cell.length_a   1.000
_cell.length_b   1.000
_cell.length_c   1.000
_cell.angle_alpha   90.00
_cell.angle_beta   90.00
_cell.angle_gamma   90.00
#
_symmetry.space_group_name_H-M   'P 1'
#
loop_
_entity.id
_entity.type
_entity.pdbx_description
1 polymer ?
#
loop_
_entity_poly.entity_id
_entity_poly.type
_entity_poly.pdbx_seq_one_letter_code
_entity_poly.pdbx_strand_id
1 'polypeptide(L)'
;MTKPFYVTTPIYYVNDKPHLGHAYTTIAADAKVRFHRLRGEPAFLLTGTDENAQKVERAARAAGADPRAFCDAYSAKFRGLWAKLGIRFDDYIRTTEERHVRGVQEIWRRVARNGDIYLGSYAGWYAVRDEAFYTEEELTEGPGGKKIAPSGAEAEWVEEPSYFFRLGKYQERLLAHYRGHPEFIQPETRRNEVVRFVEGGLRDLSVSRTSIKWGIPVPDDPAHVVYVWFDALSNYLTAGGFGPAGAAPANPWPADQHFIGKDIIRFHAVFWPAFLMSAGVELPRQVFGHGWWTVEGQKMSKSLGNAVDPHWLIEEYGADAIRYFLLREIPFGADGDFSHRALIDRINSDLANDLGNLLHRTLSMVKRFREGRVRRARGGEGEAESNLNYLAREAHVGGGGAPQAGVRPRLVDGRGPEDVQEPRERGGPPLAHRGVRGGRHPLLPPARDPLRGGRGLLPPRPDRPDQQRPRQRPGEPPPPHPEHGEALPGGEGEARAGRGGRGRVQPELSGPRGG
;
A
#
# COMPACT_ATOMS: atom_id res chain seq x y z
N MET A 1 23.34 18.93 -6.34
CA MET A 1 22.98 17.66 -5.66
C MET A 1 21.88 16.99 -6.47
N THR A 2 21.89 15.67 -6.62
CA THR A 2 20.83 14.92 -7.29
C THR A 2 19.56 14.92 -6.42
N LYS A 3 18.39 15.13 -7.03
CA LYS A 3 17.08 15.03 -6.35
C LYS A 3 16.94 13.62 -5.76
N PRO A 4 16.51 13.46 -4.49
CA PRO A 4 16.26 12.15 -3.92
C PRO A 4 15.04 11.47 -4.55
N PHE A 5 15.06 10.14 -4.61
CA PHE A 5 13.88 9.34 -4.91
C PHE A 5 12.84 9.55 -3.81
N TYR A 6 11.70 10.12 -4.17
CA TYR A 6 10.67 10.55 -3.22
C TYR A 6 9.46 9.61 -3.26
N VAL A 7 9.23 8.89 -2.17
CA VAL A 7 8.03 8.05 -1.99
C VAL A 7 7.25 8.46 -0.76
N THR A 8 5.92 8.41 -0.87
CA THR A 8 5.01 8.76 0.22
C THR A 8 4.08 7.60 0.54
N THR A 9 3.71 7.49 1.81
CA THR A 9 2.48 6.79 2.23
C THR A 9 1.30 7.78 2.18
N PRO A 10 0.05 7.32 2.32
CA PRO A 10 -1.03 8.22 2.74
C PRO A 10 -0.71 8.76 4.13
N ILE A 11 -1.31 9.90 4.47
CA ILE A 11 -1.43 10.31 5.85
C ILE A 11 -2.67 9.66 6.48
N TYR A 12 -2.55 9.19 7.72
CA TYR A 12 -3.59 8.37 8.35
C TYR A 12 -4.45 9.20 9.29
N TYR A 13 -5.76 8.95 9.28
CA TYR A 13 -6.69 9.60 10.22
C TYR A 13 -6.34 9.23 11.67
N VAL A 14 -6.29 10.25 12.54
CA VAL A 14 -5.97 10.08 13.98
C VAL A 14 -7.17 9.71 14.86
N ASN A 15 -8.19 9.08 14.28
CA ASN A 15 -9.43 8.75 14.99
C ASN A 15 -9.45 7.34 15.61
N ASP A 16 -8.48 6.48 15.31
CA ASP A 16 -8.33 5.17 15.95
C ASP A 16 -6.87 4.66 15.94
N LYS A 17 -6.65 3.52 16.61
CA LYS A 17 -5.39 2.80 16.64
C LYS A 17 -4.99 2.32 15.24
N PRO A 18 -3.68 2.28 14.94
CA PRO A 18 -3.21 1.74 13.68
C PRO A 18 -3.44 0.22 13.57
N HIS A 19 -3.80 -0.25 12.38
CA HIS A 19 -4.05 -1.65 12.07
C HIS A 19 -3.15 -2.16 10.93
N LEU A 20 -3.28 -3.44 10.58
CA LEU A 20 -2.44 -4.11 9.56
C LEU A 20 -2.40 -3.38 8.21
N GLY A 21 -3.54 -2.85 7.73
CA GLY A 21 -3.57 -2.05 6.50
C GLY A 21 -2.65 -0.81 6.49
N HIS A 22 -2.55 -0.09 7.61
CA HIS A 22 -1.61 1.04 7.73
C HIS A 22 -0.16 0.54 7.71
N ALA A 23 0.12 -0.55 8.43
CA ALA A 23 1.44 -1.16 8.49
C ALA A 23 1.90 -1.63 7.10
N TYR A 24 1.04 -2.31 6.34
CA TYR A 24 1.36 -2.84 5.01
C TYR A 24 1.85 -1.74 4.06
N THR A 25 1.08 -0.67 3.93
CA THR A 25 1.43 0.47 3.05
C THR A 25 2.78 1.07 3.44
N THR A 26 2.99 1.27 4.75
CA THR A 26 4.21 1.90 5.27
C THR A 26 5.43 1.00 5.15
N ILE A 27 5.27 -0.32 5.35
CA ILE A 27 6.32 -1.32 5.16
C ILE A 27 6.74 -1.38 3.68
N ALA A 28 5.79 -1.33 2.75
CA ALA A 28 6.09 -1.30 1.32
C ALA A 28 6.90 -0.05 0.92
N ALA A 29 6.50 1.13 1.40
CA ALA A 29 7.23 2.37 1.14
C ALA A 29 8.63 2.36 1.77
N ASP A 30 8.77 1.86 3.00
CA ASP A 30 10.05 1.72 3.69
C ASP A 30 10.98 0.71 3.00
N ALA A 31 10.45 -0.43 2.51
CA ALA A 31 11.21 -1.38 1.71
C ALA A 31 11.74 -0.73 0.42
N LYS A 32 10.90 0.08 -0.26
CA LYS A 32 11.30 0.81 -1.46
C LYS A 32 12.44 1.78 -1.18
N VAL A 33 12.32 2.64 -0.16
CA VAL A 33 13.39 3.59 0.20
C VAL A 33 14.67 2.89 0.64
N ARG A 34 14.58 1.81 1.42
CA ARG A 34 15.74 1.00 1.80
C ARG A 34 16.45 0.43 0.57
N PHE A 35 15.71 -0.03 -0.43
CA PHE A 35 16.28 -0.54 -1.67
C PHE A 35 17.05 0.54 -2.44
N HIS A 36 16.49 1.75 -2.57
CA HIS A 36 17.19 2.89 -3.19
C HIS A 36 18.48 3.25 -2.41
N ARG A 37 18.39 3.33 -1.08
CA ARG A 37 19.56 3.61 -0.21
C ARG A 37 20.65 2.55 -0.30
N LEU A 38 20.28 1.27 -0.36
CA LEU A 38 21.23 0.16 -0.52
C LEU A 38 21.98 0.23 -1.86
N ARG A 39 21.38 0.86 -2.88
CA ARG A 39 22.00 1.13 -4.19
C ARG A 39 22.82 2.44 -4.21
N GLY A 40 22.96 3.11 -3.06
CA GLY A 40 23.68 4.39 -2.96
C GLY A 40 22.92 5.60 -3.49
N GLU A 41 21.62 5.45 -3.77
CA GLU A 41 20.78 6.53 -4.29
C GLU A 41 20.17 7.35 -3.13
N PRO A 42 20.18 8.70 -3.20
CA PRO A 42 19.45 9.51 -2.25
C PRO A 42 17.96 9.19 -2.33
N ALA A 43 17.31 8.98 -1.19
CA ALA A 43 15.88 8.64 -1.13
C ALA A 43 15.23 9.23 0.11
N PHE A 44 13.97 9.64 -0.05
CA PHE A 44 13.16 10.33 0.94
C PHE A 44 11.81 9.62 1.09
N LEU A 45 11.50 9.19 2.31
CA LEU A 45 10.23 8.59 2.70
C LEU A 45 9.44 9.61 3.52
N LEU A 46 8.26 10.00 3.02
CA LEU A 46 7.26 10.73 3.79
C LEU A 46 6.16 9.79 4.31
N THR A 47 5.81 9.98 5.58
CA THR A 47 4.57 9.47 6.17
C THR A 47 3.96 10.54 7.07
N GLY A 48 2.79 10.31 7.66
CA GLY A 48 2.18 11.31 8.52
C GLY A 48 0.76 11.00 8.98
N THR A 49 0.12 12.01 9.57
CA THR A 49 -1.24 11.94 10.08
C THR A 49 -2.13 13.05 9.57
N ASP A 50 -3.36 12.66 9.19
CA ASP A 50 -4.45 13.57 8.89
C ASP A 50 -5.24 13.86 10.17
N GLU A 51 -5.19 15.13 10.56
CA GLU A 51 -5.65 15.62 11.84
C GLU A 51 -6.80 16.60 11.72
N ASN A 52 -7.15 17.07 10.51
CA ASN A 52 -8.16 18.12 10.29
C ASN A 52 -9.53 17.56 9.88
N ALA A 53 -9.69 16.24 9.90
CA ALA A 53 -10.93 15.56 9.54
C ALA A 53 -12.06 15.80 10.55
N GLN A 54 -13.31 15.90 10.05
CA GLN A 54 -14.48 16.14 10.92
C GLN A 54 -14.66 15.02 11.97
N LYS A 55 -14.29 13.79 11.61
CA LYS A 55 -14.32 12.66 12.55
C LYS A 55 -13.38 12.84 13.73
N VAL A 56 -12.25 13.51 13.54
CA VAL A 56 -11.28 13.74 14.60
C VAL A 56 -11.87 14.69 15.63
N GLU A 57 -12.50 15.79 15.20
CA GLU A 57 -13.22 16.69 16.09
C GLU A 57 -14.34 15.97 16.85
N ARG A 58 -15.15 15.16 16.15
CA ARG A 58 -16.22 14.37 16.79
C ARG A 58 -15.67 13.37 17.81
N ALA A 59 -14.58 12.67 17.48
CA ALA A 59 -13.94 11.70 18.37
C ALA A 59 -13.30 12.37 19.59
N ALA A 60 -12.64 13.52 19.41
CA ALA A 60 -12.07 14.30 20.50
C ALA A 60 -13.17 14.78 21.47
N ARG A 61 -14.27 15.33 20.95
CA ARG A 61 -15.44 15.74 21.74
C ARG A 61 -16.06 14.56 22.49
N ALA A 62 -16.25 13.41 21.83
CA ALA A 62 -16.79 12.20 22.45
C ALA A 62 -15.87 11.65 23.56
N ALA A 63 -14.56 11.87 23.44
CA ALA A 63 -13.58 11.53 24.47
C ALA A 63 -13.41 12.60 25.55
N GLY A 64 -14.13 13.73 25.47
CA GLY A 64 -13.97 14.87 26.39
C GLY A 64 -12.59 15.53 26.33
N ALA A 65 -11.90 15.43 25.20
CA ALA A 65 -10.53 15.92 25.01
C ALA A 65 -10.48 17.13 24.08
N ASP A 66 -9.50 18.00 24.30
CA ASP A 66 -9.13 19.04 23.32
C ASP A 66 -8.68 18.38 22.00
N PRO A 67 -9.15 18.85 20.82
CA PRO A 67 -8.80 18.25 19.54
C PRO A 67 -7.30 18.18 19.27
N ARG A 68 -6.52 19.21 19.64
CA ARG A 68 -5.07 19.21 19.43
C ARG A 68 -4.39 18.14 20.29
N ALA A 69 -4.73 18.09 21.57
CA ALA A 69 -4.21 17.07 22.48
C ALA A 69 -4.61 15.64 22.05
N PHE A 70 -5.83 15.47 21.52
CA PHE A 70 -6.29 14.21 20.97
C PHE A 70 -5.46 13.78 19.75
N CYS A 71 -5.24 14.69 18.81
CA CYS A 71 -4.38 14.46 17.65
C CYS A 71 -2.94 14.11 18.07
N ASP A 72 -2.34 14.87 18.99
CA ASP A 72 -1.00 14.63 19.51
C ASP A 72 -0.84 13.20 20.05
N ALA A 73 -1.82 12.74 20.85
CA ALA A 73 -1.80 11.41 21.46
C ALA A 73 -1.93 10.27 20.44
N TYR A 74 -2.79 10.41 19.43
CA TYR A 74 -2.95 9.37 18.40
C TYR A 74 -1.83 9.39 17.37
N SER A 75 -1.34 10.57 16.99
CA SER A 75 -0.15 10.71 16.14
C SER A 75 1.06 10.01 16.78
N ALA A 76 1.21 10.13 18.11
CA ALA A 76 2.24 9.41 18.85
C ALA A 76 2.10 7.87 18.77
N LYS A 77 0.87 7.32 18.73
CA LYS A 77 0.64 5.87 18.57
C LYS A 77 1.11 5.37 17.20
N PHE A 78 0.85 6.12 16.13
CA PHE A 78 1.37 5.80 14.79
C PHE A 78 2.91 5.79 14.78
N ARG A 79 3.55 6.84 15.32
CA ARG A 79 5.02 6.90 15.44
C ARG A 79 5.58 5.74 16.27
N GLY A 80 4.91 5.37 17.37
CA GLY A 80 5.28 4.24 18.20
C GLY A 80 5.23 2.90 17.43
N LEU A 81 4.19 2.68 16.63
CA LEU A 81 4.11 1.51 15.76
C LEU A 81 5.23 1.51 14.71
N TRP A 82 5.50 2.64 14.07
CA TRP A 82 6.59 2.77 13.09
C TRP A 82 7.95 2.43 13.70
N ALA A 83 8.22 2.90 14.92
CA ALA A 83 9.42 2.53 15.65
C ALA A 83 9.49 1.03 15.95
N LYS A 84 8.40 0.40 16.42
CA LYS A 84 8.32 -1.05 16.67
C LYS A 84 8.53 -1.88 15.40
N LEU A 85 8.06 -1.41 14.24
CA LEU A 85 8.25 -2.03 12.92
C LEU A 85 9.61 -1.71 12.28
N GLY A 86 10.46 -0.92 12.94
CA GLY A 86 11.75 -0.50 12.39
C GLY A 86 11.64 0.35 11.13
N ILE A 87 10.53 1.05 10.91
CA ILE A 87 10.33 1.94 9.76
C ILE A 87 11.18 3.21 9.95
N ARG A 88 11.90 3.61 8.90
CA ARG A 88 12.77 4.81 8.90
C ARG A 88 12.30 5.80 7.83
N PHE A 89 11.42 6.71 8.24
CA PHE A 89 10.98 7.86 7.45
C PHE A 89 11.94 9.05 7.64
N ASP A 90 11.99 9.92 6.64
CA ASP A 90 12.80 11.16 6.65
C ASP A 90 12.04 12.34 7.21
N ASP A 91 10.71 12.33 7.02
CA ASP A 91 9.81 13.30 7.60
C ASP A 91 8.49 12.64 8.02
N TYR A 92 7.87 13.23 9.03
CA TYR A 92 6.56 12.85 9.53
C TYR A 92 5.70 14.11 9.58
N ILE A 93 4.83 14.27 8.59
CA ILE A 93 3.97 15.45 8.48
C ILE A 93 2.69 15.28 9.30
N ARG A 94 2.29 16.35 9.98
CA ARG A 94 0.97 16.45 10.64
C ARG A 94 0.23 17.65 10.05
N THR A 95 -1.03 17.48 9.69
CA THR A 95 -1.80 18.56 9.04
C THR A 95 -2.11 19.75 9.97
N THR A 96 -1.84 19.62 11.26
CA THR A 96 -1.90 20.72 12.24
C THR A 96 -0.60 21.52 12.39
N GLU A 97 0.44 21.20 11.60
CA GLU A 97 1.70 21.96 11.59
C GLU A 97 1.61 23.24 10.77
N GLU A 98 2.19 24.32 11.29
CA GLU A 98 2.18 25.64 10.65
C GLU A 98 2.76 25.63 9.22
N ARG A 99 3.80 24.82 8.96
CA ARG A 99 4.36 24.66 7.61
C ARG A 99 3.35 24.09 6.62
N HIS A 100 2.48 23.20 7.08
CA HIS A 100 1.44 22.60 6.27
C HIS A 100 0.32 23.61 6.01
N VAL A 101 -0.16 24.30 7.06
CA VAL A 101 -1.16 25.36 6.98
C VAL A 101 -0.78 26.42 5.94
N ARG A 102 0.45 26.95 6.02
CA ARG A 102 0.94 27.95 5.07
C ARG A 102 1.00 27.43 3.63
N GLY A 103 1.41 26.18 3.46
CA GLY A 103 1.50 25.55 2.15
C GLY A 103 0.13 25.30 1.52
N VAL A 104 -0.85 24.81 2.28
CA VAL A 104 -2.25 24.64 1.84
C VAL A 104 -2.83 25.98 1.41
N GLN A 105 -2.65 27.03 2.23
CA GLN A 105 -3.13 28.37 1.89
C GLN A 105 -2.45 28.93 0.63
N GLU A 106 -1.18 28.63 0.39
CA GLU A 106 -0.50 29.03 -0.86
C GLU A 106 -1.06 28.28 -2.08
N ILE A 107 -1.28 26.97 -1.98
CA ILE A 107 -1.91 26.20 -3.07
C ILE A 107 -3.30 26.76 -3.35
N TRP A 108 -4.10 27.01 -2.31
CA TRP A 108 -5.42 27.64 -2.43
C TRP A 108 -5.36 28.97 -3.20
N ARG A 109 -4.46 29.88 -2.81
CA ARG A 109 -4.29 31.18 -3.50
C ARG A 109 -3.89 31.01 -4.96
N ARG A 110 -3.08 30.00 -5.33
CA ARG A 110 -2.73 29.73 -6.73
C ARG A 110 -3.94 29.23 -7.53
N VAL A 111 -4.67 28.27 -6.99
CA VAL A 111 -5.89 27.72 -7.62
C VAL A 111 -6.95 28.83 -7.77
N ALA A 112 -7.15 29.65 -6.75
CA ALA A 112 -8.07 30.79 -6.78
C ALA A 112 -7.66 31.84 -7.83
N ARG A 113 -6.37 32.20 -7.90
CA ARG A 113 -5.84 33.14 -8.93
C ARG A 113 -6.06 32.63 -10.36
N ASN A 114 -6.13 31.33 -10.55
CA ASN A 114 -6.42 30.72 -11.86
C ASN A 114 -7.92 30.60 -12.18
N GLY A 115 -8.77 31.21 -11.35
CA GLY A 115 -10.22 31.27 -11.56
C GLY A 115 -10.95 29.95 -11.32
N ASP A 116 -10.29 29.00 -10.66
CA ASP A 116 -10.82 27.64 -10.46
C ASP A 116 -11.49 27.44 -9.11
N ILE A 117 -11.51 28.46 -8.25
CA ILE A 117 -12.31 28.48 -7.02
C ILE A 117 -13.45 29.49 -7.18
N TYR A 118 -14.67 29.07 -6.86
CA TYR A 118 -15.84 29.97 -6.82
C TYR A 118 -16.77 29.61 -5.66
N LEU A 119 -17.46 30.59 -5.11
CA LEU A 119 -18.46 30.36 -4.06
C LEU A 119 -19.79 29.90 -4.68
N GLY A 120 -20.40 28.88 -4.09
CA GLY A 120 -21.75 28.42 -4.41
C GLY A 120 -22.45 27.90 -3.17
N SER A 121 -23.62 27.28 -3.36
CA SER A 121 -24.27 26.45 -2.34
C SER A 121 -24.19 24.99 -2.78
N TYR A 122 -23.74 24.12 -1.88
CA TYR A 122 -23.81 22.69 -2.12
C TYR A 122 -25.05 22.16 -1.41
N ALA A 123 -25.89 21.42 -2.12
CA ALA A 123 -26.98 20.64 -1.57
C ALA A 123 -26.82 19.19 -2.03
N GLY A 124 -26.64 18.24 -1.11
CA GLY A 124 -26.46 16.84 -1.48
C GLY A 124 -26.23 15.89 -0.32
N TRP A 125 -26.20 14.60 -0.64
CA TRP A 125 -26.01 13.52 0.33
C TRP A 125 -24.54 13.36 0.70
N TYR A 126 -24.23 13.48 1.99
CA TYR A 126 -22.88 13.40 2.55
C TYR A 126 -22.75 12.19 3.47
N ALA A 127 -21.80 11.29 3.20
CA ALA A 127 -21.49 10.20 4.11
C ALA A 127 -20.32 10.57 5.01
N VAL A 128 -20.60 10.85 6.28
CA VAL A 128 -19.58 11.22 7.27
C VAL A 128 -18.49 10.16 7.36
N ARG A 129 -18.84 8.87 7.29
CA ARG A 129 -17.86 7.77 7.42
C ARG A 129 -16.85 7.74 6.27
N ASP A 130 -17.22 8.21 5.09
CA ASP A 130 -16.33 8.23 3.94
C ASP A 130 -15.69 9.61 3.73
N GLU A 131 -16.23 10.63 4.41
CA GLU A 131 -15.91 12.04 4.18
C GLU A 131 -15.97 12.39 2.70
N ALA A 132 -17.08 11.97 2.07
CA ALA A 132 -17.34 12.15 0.65
C ALA A 132 -18.83 12.39 0.42
N PHE A 133 -19.13 13.12 -0.65
CA PHE A 133 -20.48 13.27 -1.16
C PHE A 133 -20.79 12.19 -2.19
N TYR A 134 -22.07 11.84 -2.28
CA TYR A 134 -22.60 10.86 -3.22
C TYR A 134 -23.77 11.47 -3.97
N THR A 135 -23.91 11.12 -5.26
CA THR A 135 -25.15 11.40 -5.98
C THR A 135 -26.25 10.47 -5.49
N GLU A 136 -27.51 10.82 -5.75
CA GLU A 136 -28.64 9.95 -5.37
C GLU A 136 -28.59 8.59 -6.09
N GLU A 137 -27.99 8.53 -7.27
CA GLU A 137 -27.78 7.30 -8.06
C GLU A 137 -26.71 6.38 -7.44
N GLU A 138 -25.74 6.95 -6.71
CA GLU A 138 -24.69 6.19 -6.01
C GLU A 138 -25.18 5.61 -4.68
N LEU A 139 -26.36 6.01 -4.20
CA LEU A 139 -26.91 5.61 -2.90
C LEU A 139 -27.97 4.53 -3.05
N THR A 140 -27.95 3.57 -2.13
CA THR A 140 -29.03 2.58 -1.97
C THR A 140 -29.90 2.93 -0.76
N GLU A 141 -31.13 2.44 -0.74
CA GLU A 141 -31.99 2.56 0.44
C GLU A 141 -31.63 1.50 1.48
N GLY A 142 -31.31 1.96 2.68
CA GLY A 142 -31.08 1.15 3.86
C GLY A 142 -32.32 1.05 4.76
N PRO A 143 -32.23 0.28 5.86
CA PRO A 143 -33.32 0.13 6.82
C PRO A 143 -33.82 1.47 7.33
N GLY A 144 -35.14 1.69 7.27
CA GLY A 144 -35.79 2.93 7.74
C GLY A 144 -35.68 4.12 6.79
N GLY A 145 -35.43 3.90 5.49
CA GLY A 145 -35.40 4.96 4.47
C GLY A 145 -34.11 5.79 4.47
N LYS A 146 -33.07 5.31 5.18
CA LYS A 146 -31.75 5.94 5.20
C LYS A 146 -31.04 5.73 3.87
N LYS A 147 -30.34 6.74 3.36
CA LYS A 147 -29.51 6.59 2.15
C LYS A 147 -28.14 6.02 2.53
N ILE A 148 -27.67 5.01 1.79
CA ILE A 148 -26.44 4.26 2.07
C ILE A 148 -25.48 4.33 0.87
N ALA A 149 -24.25 4.77 1.11
CA ALA A 149 -23.17 4.86 0.12
C ALA A 149 -22.65 3.48 -0.32
N PRO A 150 -21.95 3.35 -1.46
CA PRO A 150 -21.39 2.08 -1.94
C PRO A 150 -20.40 1.44 -0.95
N SER A 151 -19.80 2.25 -0.08
CA SER A 151 -18.95 1.76 1.01
C SER A 151 -19.74 1.03 2.11
N GLY A 152 -21.06 1.24 2.18
CA GLY A 152 -21.97 0.88 3.27
C GLY A 152 -22.13 1.97 4.34
N ALA A 153 -21.82 3.23 4.05
CA ALA A 153 -21.92 4.35 4.99
C ALA A 153 -23.28 5.03 4.91
N GLU A 154 -23.86 5.44 6.04
CA GLU A 154 -25.06 6.28 6.03
C GLU A 154 -24.72 7.69 5.53
N ALA A 155 -25.55 8.21 4.62
CA ALA A 155 -25.45 9.53 4.06
C ALA A 155 -26.61 10.43 4.55
N GLU A 156 -26.28 11.68 4.89
CA GLU A 156 -27.23 12.70 5.35
C GLU A 156 -27.32 13.84 4.33
N TRP A 157 -28.51 14.43 4.15
CA TRP A 157 -28.66 15.60 3.28
C TRP A 157 -28.06 16.83 3.96
N VAL A 158 -27.13 17.49 3.27
CA VAL A 158 -26.46 18.70 3.74
C VAL A 158 -26.64 19.80 2.71
N GLU A 159 -27.08 20.98 3.16
CA GLU A 159 -27.10 22.20 2.38
C GLU A 159 -26.31 23.30 3.10
N GLU A 160 -25.18 23.73 2.53
CA GLU A 160 -24.38 24.82 3.09
C GLU A 160 -23.62 25.60 2.00
N PRO A 161 -23.33 26.90 2.22
CA PRO A 161 -22.39 27.63 1.39
C PRO A 161 -21.03 26.92 1.37
N SER A 162 -20.46 26.80 0.18
CA SER A 162 -19.13 26.22 0.00
C SER A 162 -18.42 26.82 -1.21
N TYR A 163 -17.10 26.97 -1.10
CA TYR A 163 -16.22 27.11 -2.24
C TYR A 163 -16.08 25.80 -3.00
N PHE A 164 -16.15 25.91 -4.32
CA PHE A 164 -16.03 24.81 -5.27
C PHE A 164 -14.78 24.95 -6.12
N PHE A 165 -14.16 23.82 -6.40
CA PHE A 165 -13.11 23.67 -7.38
C PHE A 165 -13.70 23.22 -8.73
N ARG A 166 -13.29 23.90 -9.82
CA ARG A 166 -13.70 23.62 -11.20
C ARG A 166 -13.12 22.33 -11.77
N LEU A 167 -13.41 21.18 -11.15
CA LEU A 167 -12.85 19.89 -11.54
C LEU A 167 -13.20 19.51 -12.99
N GLY A 168 -14.41 19.86 -13.46
CA GLY A 168 -14.84 19.56 -14.83
C GLY A 168 -13.92 20.14 -15.90
N LYS A 169 -13.30 21.31 -15.64
CA LYS A 169 -12.33 21.97 -16.54
C LYS A 169 -11.10 21.11 -16.83
N TYR A 170 -10.77 20.18 -15.95
CA TYR A 170 -9.53 19.38 -16.00
C TYR A 170 -9.69 18.01 -16.64
N GLN A 171 -10.92 17.59 -16.97
CA GLN A 171 -11.21 16.25 -17.49
C GLN A 171 -10.34 15.86 -18.69
N GLU A 172 -10.33 16.66 -19.76
CA GLU A 172 -9.56 16.35 -20.97
C GLU A 172 -8.04 16.38 -20.72
N ARG A 173 -7.57 17.27 -19.84
CA ARG A 173 -6.15 17.35 -19.48
C ARG A 173 -5.70 16.12 -18.71
N LEU A 174 -6.55 15.60 -17.82
CA LEU A 174 -6.31 14.35 -17.10
C LEU A 174 -6.29 13.16 -18.05
N LEU A 175 -7.28 13.02 -18.94
CA LEU A 175 -7.32 11.95 -19.93
C LEU A 175 -6.13 12.00 -20.90
N ALA A 176 -5.70 13.20 -21.31
CA ALA A 176 -4.49 13.37 -22.10
C ALA A 176 -3.24 12.92 -21.33
N HIS A 177 -3.14 13.25 -20.04
CA HIS A 177 -2.04 12.81 -19.19
C HIS A 177 -2.00 11.28 -19.05
N TYR A 178 -3.12 10.62 -18.79
CA TYR A 178 -3.17 9.14 -18.66
C TYR A 178 -2.86 8.38 -19.96
N ARG A 179 -3.08 9.03 -21.11
CA ARG A 179 -2.68 8.51 -22.44
C ARG A 179 -1.19 8.66 -22.69
N GLY A 180 -0.62 9.82 -22.32
CA GLY A 180 0.81 10.10 -22.47
C GLY A 180 1.71 9.40 -21.45
N HIS A 181 1.15 9.04 -20.29
CA HIS A 181 1.85 8.46 -19.14
C HIS A 181 1.11 7.22 -18.61
N PRO A 182 1.15 6.08 -19.33
CA PRO A 182 0.50 4.84 -18.88
C PRO A 182 1.03 4.33 -17.53
N GLU A 183 2.24 4.71 -17.15
CA GLU A 183 2.88 4.40 -15.86
C GLU A 183 2.36 5.21 -14.67
N PHE A 184 1.61 6.29 -14.92
CA PHE A 184 1.16 7.22 -13.88
C PHE A 184 0.24 6.55 -12.86
N ILE A 185 -0.62 5.62 -13.28
CA ILE A 185 -1.52 4.87 -12.37
C ILE A 185 -1.20 3.39 -12.46
N GLN A 186 -0.90 2.79 -11.32
CA GLN A 186 -0.59 1.37 -11.21
C GLN A 186 -1.37 0.71 -10.05
N PRO A 187 -1.67 -0.60 -10.13
CA PRO A 187 -1.55 -1.44 -11.31
C PRO A 187 -2.55 -1.07 -12.42
N GLU A 188 -2.39 -1.66 -13.61
CA GLU A 188 -3.23 -1.37 -14.80
C GLU A 188 -4.74 -1.48 -14.51
N THR A 189 -5.16 -2.41 -13.65
CA THR A 189 -6.57 -2.54 -13.27
C THR A 189 -7.11 -1.25 -12.62
N ARG A 190 -6.31 -0.57 -11.79
CA ARG A 190 -6.68 0.71 -11.16
C ARG A 190 -6.69 1.84 -12.19
N ARG A 191 -5.74 1.84 -13.13
CA ARG A 191 -5.72 2.80 -14.23
C ARG A 191 -7.02 2.74 -15.02
N ASN A 192 -7.45 1.55 -15.40
CA ASN A 192 -8.67 1.36 -16.19
C ASN A 192 -9.92 1.83 -15.45
N GLU A 193 -10.01 1.60 -14.13
CA GLU A 193 -11.10 2.13 -13.30
C GLU A 193 -11.12 3.65 -13.25
N VAL A 194 -9.96 4.29 -13.03
CA VAL A 194 -9.85 5.75 -12.98
C VAL A 194 -10.15 6.38 -14.34
N VAL A 195 -9.61 5.83 -15.43
CA VAL A 195 -9.86 6.32 -16.79
C VAL A 195 -11.35 6.28 -17.10
N ARG A 196 -12.03 5.15 -16.87
CA ARG A 196 -13.47 5.01 -17.10
C ARG A 196 -14.29 5.99 -16.25
N PHE A 197 -13.88 6.21 -15.00
CA PHE A 197 -14.55 7.19 -14.14
C PHE A 197 -14.44 8.61 -14.71
N VAL A 198 -13.27 9.01 -15.19
CA VAL A 198 -13.05 10.35 -15.76
C VAL A 198 -13.75 10.50 -17.12
N GLU A 199 -13.81 9.45 -17.93
CA GLU A 199 -14.58 9.42 -19.19
C GLU A 199 -16.09 9.60 -18.96
N GLY A 200 -16.60 9.16 -17.79
CA GLY A 200 -18.00 9.33 -17.39
C GLY A 200 -18.41 10.78 -17.08
N GLY A 201 -17.47 11.71 -17.02
CA GLY A 201 -17.72 13.12 -16.72
C GLY A 201 -17.35 13.53 -15.31
N LEU A 202 -16.63 14.64 -15.15
CA LEU A 202 -16.26 15.21 -13.85
C LEU A 202 -17.15 16.40 -13.48
N ARG A 203 -17.69 16.36 -12.26
CA ARG A 203 -18.44 17.47 -11.65
C ARG A 203 -17.54 18.29 -10.73
N ASP A 204 -17.86 19.56 -10.58
CA ASP A 204 -17.13 20.49 -9.71
C ASP A 204 -17.23 20.04 -8.24
N LEU A 205 -16.12 20.20 -7.52
CA LEU A 205 -15.88 19.58 -6.22
C LEU A 205 -15.97 20.63 -5.11
N SER A 206 -16.78 20.39 -4.08
CA SER A 206 -16.75 21.21 -2.87
C SER A 206 -15.40 21.09 -2.16
N VAL A 207 -14.73 22.22 -1.92
CA VAL A 207 -13.38 22.30 -1.32
C VAL A 207 -13.35 23.14 -0.04
N SER A 208 -14.51 23.51 0.52
CA SER A 208 -14.60 24.13 1.85
C SER A 208 -15.85 23.70 2.61
N ARG A 209 -15.97 24.08 3.89
CA ARG A 209 -17.16 23.89 4.74
C ARG A 209 -17.33 25.07 5.69
N THR A 210 -18.56 25.40 6.08
CA THR A 210 -18.85 26.43 7.12
C THR A 210 -19.28 25.80 8.45
N SER A 211 -19.83 24.59 8.37
CA SER A 211 -20.30 23.77 9.50
C SER A 211 -19.18 23.22 10.39
N ILE A 212 -17.92 23.26 9.94
CA ILE A 212 -16.76 22.74 10.67
C ILE A 212 -15.91 23.91 11.17
N LYS A 213 -15.42 23.81 12.41
CA LYS A 213 -14.51 24.80 13.01
C LYS A 213 -13.07 24.31 13.12
N TRP A 214 -12.88 23.00 13.20
CA TRP A 214 -11.56 22.38 13.26
C TRP A 214 -11.00 22.15 11.85
N GLY A 215 -9.90 22.83 11.51
CA GLY A 215 -9.19 22.67 10.24
C GLY A 215 -8.50 23.96 9.80
N ILE A 216 -8.06 24.00 8.54
CA ILE A 216 -7.34 25.15 7.98
C ILE A 216 -8.35 26.19 7.47
N PRO A 217 -8.32 27.45 7.94
CA PRO A 217 -9.22 28.48 7.42
C PRO A 217 -8.87 28.81 5.96
N VAL A 218 -9.91 29.03 5.15
CA VAL A 218 -9.77 29.53 3.78
C VAL A 218 -9.09 30.92 3.83
N PRO A 219 -8.05 31.17 3.01
CA PRO A 219 -7.45 32.49 2.89
C PRO A 219 -8.49 33.56 2.59
N ASP A 220 -8.46 34.66 3.34
CA ASP A 220 -9.33 35.83 3.17
C ASP A 220 -10.82 35.58 3.47
N ASP A 221 -11.20 34.36 3.90
CA ASP A 221 -12.55 34.02 4.35
C ASP A 221 -12.51 32.98 5.51
N PRO A 222 -12.23 33.43 6.75
CA PRO A 222 -12.09 32.53 7.90
C PRO A 222 -13.42 31.91 8.37
N ALA A 223 -14.56 32.28 7.79
CA ALA A 223 -15.82 31.61 8.05
C ALA A 223 -15.86 30.20 7.41
N HIS A 224 -15.04 29.98 6.38
CA HIS A 224 -14.86 28.71 5.71
C HIS A 224 -13.58 27.99 6.16
N VAL A 225 -13.68 26.67 6.30
CA VAL A 225 -12.55 25.76 6.52
C VAL A 225 -12.29 24.98 5.23
N VAL A 226 -11.03 24.87 4.82
CA VAL A 226 -10.58 24.08 3.67
C VAL A 226 -10.99 22.62 3.89
N TYR A 227 -11.67 22.05 2.91
CA TYR A 227 -12.19 20.70 2.99
C TYR A 227 -11.09 19.66 2.91
N VAL A 228 -11.25 18.61 3.72
CA VAL A 228 -10.25 17.61 4.12
C VAL A 228 -9.38 17.12 2.96
N TRP A 229 -9.93 16.76 1.80
CA TRP A 229 -9.08 16.24 0.71
C TRP A 229 -8.15 17.28 0.08
N PHE A 230 -8.54 18.56 0.00
CA PHE A 230 -7.66 19.61 -0.51
C PHE A 230 -6.49 19.87 0.45
N ASP A 231 -6.79 19.89 1.75
CA ASP A 231 -5.83 19.96 2.86
C ASP A 231 -4.91 18.73 2.86
N ALA A 232 -5.48 17.55 3.07
CA ALA A 232 -4.76 16.29 3.22
C ALA A 232 -3.87 15.98 2.01
N LEU A 233 -4.34 16.11 0.77
CA LEU A 233 -3.51 15.82 -0.42
C LEU A 233 -2.31 16.76 -0.55
N SER A 234 -2.42 17.98 -0.02
CA SER A 234 -1.33 18.95 -0.04
C SER A 234 -0.15 18.54 0.84
N ASN A 235 -0.30 17.55 1.73
CA ASN A 235 0.79 17.07 2.60
C ASN A 235 2.04 16.68 1.80
N TYR A 236 1.84 16.04 0.64
CA TYR A 236 2.93 15.54 -0.20
C TYR A 236 3.83 16.65 -0.72
N LEU A 237 3.23 17.81 -0.99
CA LEU A 237 3.91 18.99 -1.51
C LEU A 237 4.47 19.87 -0.37
N THR A 238 3.69 20.06 0.70
CA THR A 238 4.07 20.89 1.85
C THR A 238 5.18 20.28 2.70
N ALA A 239 5.20 18.96 2.89
CA ALA A 239 6.33 18.27 3.52
C ALA A 239 7.59 18.35 2.66
N GLY A 240 7.44 18.45 1.34
CA GLY A 240 8.52 18.81 0.43
C GLY A 240 9.00 20.26 0.55
N GLY A 241 8.46 21.06 1.47
CA GLY A 241 8.90 22.44 1.69
C GLY A 241 8.30 23.44 0.70
N PHE A 242 7.15 23.13 0.11
CA PHE A 242 6.35 24.11 -0.64
C PHE A 242 5.66 25.10 0.31
N GLY A 243 5.80 26.40 0.02
CA GLY A 243 5.13 27.47 0.77
C GLY A 243 5.15 28.81 0.03
N PRO A 244 4.84 29.93 0.72
CA PRO A 244 4.71 31.26 0.11
C PRO A 244 5.94 31.75 -0.67
N ALA A 245 7.14 31.33 -0.26
CA ALA A 245 8.40 31.64 -0.95
C ALA A 245 8.74 30.67 -2.11
N GLY A 246 7.83 29.75 -2.45
CA GLY A 246 8.07 28.67 -3.39
C GLY A 246 8.58 27.39 -2.72
N ALA A 247 9.23 26.53 -3.50
CA ALA A 247 9.83 25.29 -3.04
C ALA A 247 11.16 25.56 -2.30
N ALA A 248 11.33 24.99 -1.11
CA ALA A 248 12.61 24.97 -0.43
C ALA A 248 13.69 24.25 -1.29
N PRO A 249 14.99 24.61 -1.19
CA PRO A 249 16.06 23.95 -1.95
C PRO A 249 16.20 22.44 -1.69
N ALA A 250 15.65 21.95 -0.57
CA ALA A 250 15.60 20.53 -0.21
C ALA A 250 14.34 19.82 -0.72
N ASN A 251 13.52 20.46 -1.57
CA ASN A 251 12.24 19.90 -2.00
C ASN A 251 12.44 18.63 -2.85
N PRO A 252 11.98 17.47 -2.37
CA PRO A 252 12.06 16.21 -3.12
C PRO A 252 10.97 16.11 -4.21
N TRP A 253 10.14 17.13 -4.44
CA TRP A 253 9.09 17.16 -5.45
C TRP A 253 9.64 17.25 -6.90
N PRO A 254 9.00 16.63 -7.91
CA PRO A 254 7.77 15.82 -7.85
C PRO A 254 7.94 14.49 -7.13
N ALA A 255 6.92 14.00 -6.42
CA ALA A 255 7.00 12.66 -5.86
C ALA A 255 7.20 11.61 -6.96
N ASP A 256 8.15 10.71 -6.77
CA ASP A 256 8.39 9.62 -7.71
C ASP A 256 7.32 8.54 -7.55
N GLN A 257 6.83 8.29 -6.32
CA GLN A 257 5.74 7.36 -6.06
C GLN A 257 4.84 7.78 -4.89
N HIS A 258 3.52 7.70 -5.08
CA HIS A 258 2.55 7.67 -3.99
C HIS A 258 2.05 6.24 -3.81
N PHE A 259 2.33 5.62 -2.66
CA PHE A 259 1.74 4.33 -2.30
C PHE A 259 0.47 4.56 -1.50
N ILE A 260 -0.64 4.01 -1.96
CA ILE A 260 -1.96 4.21 -1.36
C ILE A 260 -2.79 2.92 -1.42
N GLY A 261 -3.80 2.81 -0.56
CA GLY A 261 -4.85 1.82 -0.71
C GLY A 261 -5.76 2.15 -1.90
N LYS A 262 -6.27 1.12 -2.57
CA LYS A 262 -7.18 1.27 -3.72
C LYS A 262 -8.45 2.09 -3.41
N ASP A 263 -8.88 2.15 -2.15
CA ASP A 263 -10.03 2.93 -1.68
C ASP A 263 -9.89 4.43 -1.91
N ILE A 264 -8.66 4.95 -1.87
CA ILE A 264 -8.39 6.38 -1.99
C ILE A 264 -7.79 6.78 -3.35
N ILE A 265 -7.86 5.88 -4.34
CA ILE A 265 -7.24 6.10 -5.66
C ILE A 265 -7.83 7.30 -6.40
N ARG A 266 -9.15 7.53 -6.30
CA ARG A 266 -9.81 8.65 -7.00
C ARG A 266 -9.29 10.01 -6.51
N PHE A 267 -9.07 10.16 -5.21
CA PHE A 267 -8.52 11.39 -4.64
C PHE A 267 -7.10 11.67 -5.18
N HIS A 268 -6.28 10.63 -5.31
CA HIS A 268 -4.87 10.75 -5.72
C HIS A 268 -4.66 10.81 -7.22
N ALA A 269 -5.53 10.16 -7.99
CA ALA A 269 -5.39 10.07 -9.43
C ALA A 269 -6.31 11.04 -10.19
N VAL A 270 -7.32 11.64 -9.56
CA VAL A 270 -8.23 12.62 -10.19
C VAL A 270 -8.11 13.99 -9.54
N PHE A 271 -8.41 14.09 -8.24
CA PHE A 271 -8.50 15.40 -7.57
C PHE A 271 -7.14 16.02 -7.40
N TRP A 272 -6.17 15.27 -6.89
CA TRP A 272 -4.82 15.75 -6.67
C TRP A 272 -4.15 16.28 -7.95
N PRO A 273 -4.09 15.53 -9.07
CA PRO A 273 -3.50 16.07 -10.29
C PRO A 273 -4.28 17.26 -10.84
N ALA A 274 -5.61 17.33 -10.69
CA ALA A 274 -6.36 18.51 -11.08
C ALA A 274 -6.00 19.75 -10.24
N PHE A 275 -5.87 19.60 -8.91
CA PHE A 275 -5.40 20.68 -8.03
C PHE A 275 -3.99 21.15 -8.41
N LEU A 276 -3.08 20.21 -8.68
CA LEU A 276 -1.70 20.52 -9.11
C LEU A 276 -1.67 21.21 -10.48
N MET A 277 -2.42 20.71 -11.46
CA MET A 277 -2.56 21.33 -12.78
C MET A 277 -3.12 22.75 -12.70
N SER A 278 -4.06 22.98 -11.78
CA SER A 278 -4.59 24.33 -11.49
C SER A 278 -3.55 25.19 -10.78
N ALA A 279 -2.85 24.67 -9.77
CA ALA A 279 -1.83 25.43 -9.04
C ALA A 279 -0.54 25.70 -9.85
N GLY A 280 -0.43 25.15 -11.07
CA GLY A 280 0.78 25.25 -11.90
C GLY A 280 1.97 24.49 -11.31
N VAL A 281 1.71 23.37 -10.64
CA VAL A 281 2.72 22.52 -9.99
C VAL A 281 2.86 21.22 -10.78
N GLU A 282 4.10 20.72 -10.89
CA GLU A 282 4.40 19.46 -11.58
C GLU A 282 3.67 18.28 -10.92
N LEU A 283 3.18 17.34 -11.73
CA LEU A 283 2.49 16.13 -11.24
C LEU A 283 3.47 15.12 -10.64
N PRO A 284 3.02 14.26 -9.69
CA PRO A 284 3.82 13.11 -9.28
C PRO A 284 4.05 12.17 -10.46
N ARG A 285 5.10 11.35 -10.40
CA ARG A 285 5.44 10.40 -11.48
C ARG A 285 4.51 9.19 -11.48
N GLN A 286 4.09 8.72 -10.31
CA GLN A 286 3.25 7.53 -10.18
C GLN A 286 2.38 7.53 -8.92
N VAL A 287 1.16 7.02 -9.07
CA VAL A 287 0.22 6.65 -8.02
C VAL A 287 0.02 5.13 -8.08
N PHE A 288 0.41 4.43 -7.02
CA PHE A 288 0.24 2.99 -6.90
C PHE A 288 -0.85 2.65 -5.88
N GLY A 289 -1.99 2.15 -6.35
CA GLY A 289 -3.12 1.71 -5.53
C GLY A 289 -3.06 0.22 -5.22
N HIS A 290 -2.52 -0.15 -4.07
CA HIS A 290 -2.45 -1.55 -3.67
C HIS A 290 -3.80 -2.09 -3.18
N GLY A 291 -3.96 -3.41 -3.24
CA GLY A 291 -5.13 -4.12 -2.75
C GLY A 291 -5.25 -4.13 -1.22
N TRP A 292 -6.36 -4.69 -0.75
CA TRP A 292 -6.66 -4.83 0.68
C TRP A 292 -6.17 -6.16 1.24
N TRP A 293 -6.00 -6.15 2.56
CA TRP A 293 -5.88 -7.37 3.36
C TRP A 293 -7.25 -7.71 3.95
N THR A 294 -7.74 -8.91 3.68
CA THR A 294 -8.77 -9.58 4.50
C THR A 294 -8.11 -10.36 5.63
N VAL A 295 -8.89 -10.86 6.58
CA VAL A 295 -8.43 -11.74 7.66
C VAL A 295 -9.27 -12.99 7.65
N GLU A 296 -8.64 -14.13 7.40
CA GLU A 296 -9.28 -15.45 7.27
C GLU A 296 -10.52 -15.41 6.36
N GLY A 297 -10.39 -14.74 5.21
CA GLY A 297 -11.43 -14.58 4.19
C GLY A 297 -12.48 -13.49 4.48
N GLN A 298 -12.39 -12.80 5.62
CA GLN A 298 -13.34 -11.76 6.02
C GLN A 298 -12.75 -10.36 5.92
N LYS A 299 -13.55 -9.39 5.48
CA LYS A 299 -13.15 -7.97 5.50
C LYS A 299 -12.84 -7.56 6.95
N MET A 300 -11.69 -6.92 7.18
CA MET A 300 -11.38 -6.34 8.48
C MET A 300 -12.39 -5.25 8.82
N SER A 301 -13.01 -5.35 9.98
CA SER A 301 -13.86 -4.28 10.51
C SER A 301 -13.88 -4.27 12.02
N LYS A 302 -14.10 -3.07 12.58
CA LYS A 302 -14.25 -2.91 14.04
C LYS A 302 -15.46 -3.67 14.57
N SER A 303 -16.55 -3.70 13.81
CA SER A 303 -17.79 -4.37 14.21
C SER A 303 -17.66 -5.90 14.26
N LEU A 304 -16.82 -6.48 13.40
CA LEU A 304 -16.52 -7.92 13.43
C LEU A 304 -15.43 -8.28 14.46
N GLY A 305 -14.69 -7.30 15.00
CA GLY A 305 -13.61 -7.54 15.96
C GLY A 305 -12.44 -8.36 15.41
N ASN A 306 -12.35 -8.52 14.08
CA ASN A 306 -11.34 -9.34 13.40
C ASN A 306 -10.12 -8.51 12.94
N ALA A 307 -9.99 -7.26 13.39
CA ALA A 307 -8.84 -6.43 13.07
C ALA A 307 -7.59 -6.99 13.75
N VAL A 308 -6.56 -7.26 12.94
CA VAL A 308 -5.28 -7.79 13.45
C VAL A 308 -4.46 -6.65 14.03
N ASP A 309 -4.16 -6.74 15.33
CA ASP A 309 -3.30 -5.78 16.03
C ASP A 309 -1.83 -6.00 15.66
N PRO A 310 -1.18 -5.03 14.98
CA PRO A 310 0.23 -5.14 14.63
C PRO A 310 1.15 -5.24 15.86
N HIS A 311 0.76 -4.71 17.02
CA HIS A 311 1.60 -4.77 18.23
C HIS A 311 1.77 -6.19 18.71
N TRP A 312 0.65 -6.93 18.80
CA TRP A 312 0.66 -8.34 19.19
C TRP A 312 1.48 -9.17 18.20
N LEU A 313 1.32 -8.93 16.89
CA LEU A 313 2.12 -9.62 15.87
C LEU A 313 3.63 -9.40 16.02
N ILE A 314 4.04 -8.16 16.34
CA ILE A 314 5.44 -7.82 16.55
C ILE A 314 5.98 -8.46 17.82
N GLU A 315 5.18 -8.49 18.89
CA GLU A 315 5.56 -9.09 20.17
C GLU A 315 5.72 -10.61 20.06
N GLU A 316 4.86 -11.27 19.29
CA GLU A 316 4.87 -12.72 19.11
C GLU A 316 5.93 -13.19 18.09
N TYR A 317 5.99 -12.54 16.91
CA TYR A 317 6.79 -13.04 15.77
C TYR A 317 8.01 -12.18 15.42
N GLY A 318 8.11 -10.97 15.97
CA GLY A 318 9.16 -10.01 15.64
C GLY A 318 8.89 -9.20 14.37
N ALA A 319 9.38 -7.96 14.34
CA ALA A 319 9.11 -7.00 13.26
C ALA A 319 9.56 -7.50 11.87
N ASP A 320 10.73 -8.12 11.77
CA ASP A 320 11.29 -8.57 10.50
C ASP A 320 10.44 -9.68 9.86
N ALA A 321 9.90 -10.60 10.66
CA ALA A 321 9.02 -11.67 10.20
C ALA A 321 7.72 -11.10 9.61
N ILE A 322 7.11 -10.12 10.30
CA ILE A 322 5.89 -9.45 9.83
C ILE A 322 6.15 -8.68 8.53
N ARG A 323 7.27 -7.95 8.45
CA ARG A 323 7.65 -7.23 7.23
C ARG A 323 7.88 -8.18 6.06
N TYR A 324 8.60 -9.29 6.29
CA TYR A 324 8.84 -10.29 5.27
C TYR A 324 7.54 -10.90 4.76
N PHE A 325 6.67 -11.36 5.67
CA PHE A 325 5.38 -11.95 5.30
C PHE A 325 4.55 -11.01 4.45
N LEU A 326 4.36 -9.76 4.90
CA LEU A 326 3.51 -8.79 4.19
C LEU A 326 4.04 -8.43 2.80
N LEU A 327 5.36 -8.47 2.58
CA LEU A 327 5.96 -8.19 1.28
C LEU A 327 6.07 -9.43 0.39
N ARG A 328 6.02 -10.63 0.96
CA ARG A 328 6.27 -11.89 0.25
C ARG A 328 5.00 -12.64 -0.12
N GLU A 329 3.97 -12.56 0.71
CA GLU A 329 2.81 -13.43 0.61
C GLU A 329 1.88 -13.06 -0.54
N ILE A 330 1.63 -11.76 -0.73
CA ILE A 330 0.72 -11.26 -1.76
C ILE A 330 1.51 -10.50 -2.82
N PRO A 331 1.25 -10.74 -4.12
CA PRO A 331 1.73 -9.87 -5.19
C PRO A 331 1.27 -8.42 -4.96
N PHE A 332 2.23 -7.50 -4.83
CA PHE A 332 1.92 -6.09 -4.52
C PHE A 332 0.99 -5.50 -5.59
N GLY A 333 -0.20 -5.04 -5.16
CA GLY A 333 -1.27 -4.58 -6.05
C GLY A 333 -2.54 -5.42 -5.99
N ALA A 334 -2.43 -6.72 -5.70
CA ALA A 334 -3.57 -7.60 -5.53
C ALA A 334 -4.18 -7.47 -4.12
N ASP A 335 -5.46 -7.85 -4.00
CA ASP A 335 -6.04 -8.17 -2.71
C ASP A 335 -5.47 -9.51 -2.23
N GLY A 336 -5.46 -9.72 -0.92
CA GLY A 336 -5.31 -11.06 -0.39
C GLY A 336 -5.61 -11.13 1.09
N ASP A 337 -5.25 -12.26 1.68
CA ASP A 337 -5.78 -12.66 2.96
C ASP A 337 -4.68 -12.86 3.99
N PHE A 338 -4.87 -12.25 5.16
CA PHE A 338 -4.04 -12.53 6.31
C PHE A 338 -4.57 -13.79 6.99
N SER A 339 -3.75 -14.84 6.98
CA SER A 339 -3.97 -16.04 7.77
C SER A 339 -2.83 -16.23 8.76
N HIS A 340 -3.17 -16.49 10.03
CA HIS A 340 -2.15 -16.80 11.05
C HIS A 340 -1.36 -18.05 10.69
N ARG A 341 -2.03 -19.03 10.08
CA ARG A 341 -1.37 -20.24 9.60
C ARG A 341 -0.37 -19.92 8.51
N ALA A 342 -0.76 -19.12 7.50
CA ALA A 342 0.15 -18.73 6.42
C ALA A 342 1.37 -17.96 6.95
N LEU A 343 1.17 -17.08 7.94
CA LEU A 343 2.27 -16.38 8.60
C LEU A 343 3.24 -17.35 9.26
N ILE A 344 2.74 -18.28 10.09
CA ILE A 344 3.57 -19.28 10.78
C ILE A 344 4.31 -20.17 9.77
N ASP A 345 3.61 -20.62 8.73
CA ASP A 345 4.19 -21.47 7.70
C ASP A 345 5.34 -20.74 6.98
N ARG A 346 5.14 -19.47 6.59
CA ARG A 346 6.16 -18.63 5.95
C ARG A 346 7.37 -18.37 6.85
N ILE A 347 7.14 -18.14 8.15
CA ILE A 347 8.22 -17.96 9.13
C ILE A 347 9.02 -19.25 9.26
N ASN A 348 8.34 -20.40 9.39
CA ASN A 348 9.00 -21.68 9.58
C ASN A 348 9.78 -22.13 8.35
N SER A 349 9.20 -22.01 7.16
CA SER A 349 9.84 -22.44 5.91
C SER A 349 10.97 -21.49 5.52
N ASP A 350 10.67 -20.23 5.27
CA ASP A 350 11.59 -19.34 4.57
C ASP A 350 12.64 -18.77 5.54
N LEU A 351 12.21 -18.38 6.75
CA LEU A 351 13.08 -17.66 7.69
C LEU A 351 13.82 -18.61 8.62
N ALA A 352 13.11 -19.49 9.32
CA ALA A 352 13.72 -20.40 10.29
C ALA A 352 14.48 -21.53 9.60
N ASN A 353 13.84 -22.22 8.64
CA ASN A 353 14.47 -23.33 7.96
C ASN A 353 15.46 -22.87 6.88
N ASP A 354 15.00 -22.22 5.83
CA ASP A 354 15.85 -21.98 4.65
C ASP A 354 16.99 -21.00 4.96
N LEU A 355 16.70 -19.85 5.56
CA LEU A 355 17.72 -18.86 5.92
C LEU A 355 18.43 -19.20 7.24
N GLY A 356 17.65 -19.47 8.29
CA GLY A 356 18.16 -19.68 9.65
C GLY A 356 19.02 -20.93 9.78
N ASN A 357 18.54 -22.09 9.30
CA ASN A 357 19.34 -23.32 9.36
C ASN A 357 20.55 -23.25 8.45
N LEU A 358 20.46 -22.60 7.28
CA LEU A 358 21.62 -22.39 6.41
C LEU A 358 22.70 -21.57 7.13
N LEU A 359 22.33 -20.45 7.75
CA LEU A 359 23.25 -19.62 8.52
C LEU A 359 23.87 -20.41 9.68
N HIS A 360 23.05 -21.09 10.48
CA HIS A 360 23.50 -21.87 11.63
C HIS A 360 24.48 -23.00 11.22
N ARG A 361 24.14 -23.76 10.18
CA ARG A 361 25.01 -24.81 9.63
C ARG A 361 26.31 -24.22 9.10
N THR A 362 26.24 -23.13 8.35
CA THR A 362 27.42 -22.47 7.78
C THR A 362 28.36 -21.97 8.87
N LEU A 363 27.85 -21.27 9.88
CA LEU A 363 28.66 -20.79 11.00
C LEU A 363 29.26 -21.94 11.81
N SER A 364 28.52 -23.04 12.00
CA SER A 364 29.03 -24.25 12.65
C SER A 364 30.19 -24.88 11.87
N MET A 365 30.07 -24.94 10.54
CA MET A 365 31.13 -25.43 9.67
C MET A 365 32.35 -24.51 9.68
N VAL A 366 32.16 -23.19 9.64
CA VAL A 366 33.26 -22.21 9.75
C VAL A 366 33.97 -22.35 11.11
N LYS A 367 33.23 -22.52 12.21
CA LYS A 367 33.81 -22.74 13.53
C LYS A 367 34.62 -24.04 13.58
N ARG A 368 34.07 -25.14 13.07
CA ARG A 368 34.70 -26.48 13.16
C ARG A 368 35.86 -26.67 12.19
N PHE A 369 35.71 -26.23 10.95
CA PHE A 369 36.64 -26.56 9.85
C PHE A 369 37.53 -25.39 9.43
N ARG A 370 37.28 -24.20 9.97
CA ARG A 370 38.04 -22.97 9.66
C ARG A 370 38.40 -22.17 10.92
N GLU A 371 38.32 -22.76 12.10
CA GLU A 371 38.66 -22.14 13.39
C GLU A 371 37.89 -20.82 13.64
N GLY A 372 36.66 -20.72 13.12
CA GLY A 372 35.84 -19.52 13.23
C GLY A 372 36.29 -18.37 12.33
N ARG A 373 37.15 -18.61 11.34
CA ARG A 373 37.66 -17.58 10.42
C ARG A 373 37.19 -17.83 9.00
N VAL A 374 36.55 -16.83 8.39
CA VAL A 374 36.31 -16.83 6.94
C VAL A 374 37.64 -16.60 6.25
N ARG A 375 38.12 -17.58 5.49
CA ARG A 375 39.35 -17.49 4.69
C ARG A 375 38.98 -17.56 3.22
N ARG A 376 39.72 -16.83 2.37
CA ARG A 376 39.59 -16.96 0.91
C ARG A 376 39.82 -18.44 0.55
N ALA A 377 38.94 -18.99 -0.29
CA ALA A 377 39.11 -20.34 -0.79
C ALA A 377 40.49 -20.45 -1.46
N ARG A 378 41.20 -21.56 -1.21
CA ARG A 378 42.45 -21.88 -1.91
C ARG A 378 42.08 -22.76 -3.10
N GLY A 379 42.02 -22.16 -4.28
CA GLY A 379 41.63 -22.77 -5.56
C GLY A 379 41.33 -21.67 -6.57
N GLY A 380 41.56 -21.94 -7.86
CA GLY A 380 41.12 -21.04 -8.93
C GLY A 380 39.59 -20.91 -8.95
N GLU A 381 39.05 -19.83 -9.50
CA GLU A 381 37.61 -19.71 -9.73
C GLU A 381 37.19 -20.84 -10.68
N GLY A 382 36.32 -21.74 -10.22
CA GLY A 382 35.67 -22.69 -11.09
C GLY A 382 34.70 -21.98 -12.03
N GLU A 383 34.13 -22.72 -12.97
CA GLU A 383 33.15 -22.18 -13.92
C GLU A 383 31.92 -21.60 -13.19
N ALA A 384 31.50 -22.20 -12.08
CA ALA A 384 30.40 -21.71 -11.25
C ALA A 384 30.73 -20.37 -10.56
N GLU A 385 31.91 -20.24 -9.95
CA GLU A 385 32.38 -18.98 -9.36
C GLU A 385 32.55 -17.88 -10.42
N SER A 386 33.09 -18.23 -11.59
CA SER A 386 33.26 -17.32 -12.71
C SER A 386 31.90 -16.81 -13.22
N ASN A 387 30.91 -17.69 -13.35
CA ASN A 387 29.54 -17.33 -13.75
C ASN A 387 28.86 -16.44 -12.69
N LEU A 388 29.01 -16.75 -11.40
CA LEU A 388 28.49 -15.91 -10.32
C LEU A 388 29.14 -14.52 -10.30
N ASN A 389 30.46 -14.45 -10.47
CA ASN A 389 31.19 -13.19 -10.55
C ASN A 389 30.79 -12.37 -11.77
N TYR A 390 30.58 -13.02 -12.93
CA TYR A 390 30.06 -12.38 -14.13
C TYR A 390 28.66 -11.80 -13.89
N LEU A 391 27.73 -12.59 -13.36
CA LEU A 391 26.37 -12.14 -13.05
C LEU A 391 26.35 -11.01 -12.01
N ALA A 392 27.22 -11.07 -11.00
CA ALA A 392 27.35 -10.01 -10.00
C ALA A 392 27.87 -8.70 -10.62
N ARG A 393 28.81 -8.78 -11.58
CA ARG A 393 29.31 -7.62 -12.31
C ARG A 393 28.25 -7.05 -13.25
N GLU A 394 27.54 -7.90 -14.01
CA GLU A 394 26.42 -7.48 -14.85
C GLU A 394 25.32 -6.79 -14.03
N ALA A 395 24.94 -7.35 -12.88
CA ALA A 395 23.96 -6.74 -11.98
C ALA A 395 24.44 -5.40 -11.40
N HIS A 396 25.76 -5.23 -11.22
CA HIS A 396 26.36 -3.98 -10.75
C HIS A 396 26.47 -2.92 -11.85
N VAL A 397 26.75 -3.32 -13.09
CA VAL A 397 26.95 -2.44 -14.26
C VAL A 397 25.62 -2.09 -14.94
N GLY A 398 24.60 -2.95 -14.87
CA GLY A 398 23.26 -2.72 -15.43
C GLY A 398 22.47 -1.54 -14.81
N GLY A 399 23.04 -0.84 -13.83
CA GLY A 399 22.58 0.47 -13.36
C GLY A 399 22.93 1.65 -14.29
N GLY A 400 23.69 1.44 -15.37
CA GLY A 400 23.98 2.48 -16.36
C GLY A 400 24.63 1.95 -17.65
N GLY A 401 23.82 1.75 -18.70
CA GLY A 401 24.28 1.55 -20.08
C GLY A 401 24.24 0.09 -20.58
N ALA A 402 23.77 -0.09 -21.82
CA ALA A 402 23.43 -1.36 -22.47
C ALA A 402 24.60 -2.40 -22.52
N PRO A 403 24.30 -3.72 -22.53
CA PRO A 403 25.32 -4.76 -22.53
C PRO A 403 25.99 -4.90 -23.90
N GLN A 404 27.32 -4.98 -23.92
CA GLN A 404 28.05 -5.46 -25.10
C GLN A 404 27.88 -6.98 -25.23
N ALA A 405 27.28 -7.40 -26.34
CA ALA A 405 27.12 -8.80 -26.69
C ALA A 405 28.49 -9.47 -26.89
N GLY A 406 28.74 -10.61 -26.25
CA GLY A 406 29.86 -11.43 -26.68
C GLY A 406 30.43 -12.52 -25.78
N VAL A 407 29.76 -13.03 -24.74
CA VAL A 407 30.18 -14.33 -24.14
C VAL A 407 28.95 -15.08 -23.62
N ARG A 408 28.62 -16.21 -24.24
CA ARG A 408 27.60 -17.14 -23.72
C ARG A 408 28.26 -18.14 -22.75
N PRO A 409 27.64 -18.47 -21.61
CA PRO A 409 28.13 -19.53 -20.73
C PRO A 409 28.05 -20.89 -21.44
N ARG A 410 29.10 -21.70 -21.33
CA ARG A 410 29.08 -23.10 -21.79
C ARG A 410 28.19 -23.90 -20.85
N LEU A 411 27.20 -24.59 -21.41
CA LEU A 411 26.45 -25.64 -20.71
C LEU A 411 27.26 -26.93 -20.80
N VAL A 412 27.37 -27.61 -19.66
CA VAL A 412 28.14 -28.85 -19.48
C VAL A 412 27.47 -29.99 -20.25
N ASP A 413 28.15 -30.52 -21.27
CA ASP A 413 28.00 -31.92 -21.67
C ASP A 413 29.14 -32.72 -21.06
N GLY A 414 28.78 -33.69 -20.23
CA GLY A 414 29.72 -34.49 -19.46
C GLY A 414 30.63 -35.33 -20.35
N ARG A 415 31.94 -35.25 -20.07
CA ARG A 415 32.96 -36.31 -20.19
C ARG A 415 34.33 -35.74 -19.77
N GLY A 416 34.99 -36.33 -18.77
CA GLY A 416 36.45 -36.25 -18.64
C GLY A 416 37.11 -37.24 -19.62
N PRO A 417 38.45 -37.47 -19.60
CA PRO A 417 39.47 -37.02 -18.63
C PRO A 417 40.80 -36.55 -19.28
N GLU A 418 41.82 -36.39 -18.42
CA GLU A 418 43.28 -36.54 -18.65
C GLU A 418 44.18 -35.31 -18.85
N ASP A 419 45.20 -35.31 -17.97
CA ASP A 419 46.56 -34.75 -18.03
C ASP A 419 46.77 -33.25 -18.27
N VAL A 420 47.43 -32.57 -17.31
CA VAL A 420 48.75 -31.92 -17.52
C VAL A 420 49.47 -31.73 -16.17
N GLN A 421 50.77 -32.00 -16.22
CA GLN A 421 51.81 -32.09 -15.19
C GLN A 421 52.09 -30.79 -14.39
N GLU A 422 52.51 -30.98 -13.13
CA GLU A 422 53.15 -29.96 -12.29
C GLU A 422 54.56 -29.55 -12.81
N PRO A 423 54.94 -28.26 -12.69
CA PRO A 423 56.33 -27.88 -12.57
C PRO A 423 56.71 -27.50 -11.13
N ARG A 424 57.83 -28.09 -10.71
CA ARG A 424 58.60 -27.81 -9.49
C ARG A 424 59.04 -26.35 -9.42
N GLU A 425 58.86 -25.70 -8.27
CA GLU A 425 59.58 -24.47 -7.93
C GLU A 425 60.51 -24.64 -6.72
N ARG A 426 61.69 -24.03 -6.89
CA ARG A 426 62.86 -24.04 -6.02
C ARG A 426 62.70 -23.04 -4.89
N GLY A 427 63.35 -23.34 -3.76
CA GLY A 427 63.21 -22.60 -2.50
C GLY A 427 63.80 -21.19 -2.43
N GLY A 428 63.39 -20.49 -1.37
CA GLY A 428 63.95 -19.27 -0.80
C GLY A 428 63.34 -19.01 0.60
N PRO A 429 64.11 -18.55 1.61
CA PRO A 429 63.82 -18.72 3.05
C PRO A 429 62.93 -17.61 3.67
N PRO A 430 62.49 -17.75 4.95
CA PRO A 430 61.37 -16.99 5.51
C PRO A 430 61.80 -15.68 6.18
N LEU A 431 60.92 -14.69 6.19
CA LEU A 431 61.05 -13.51 7.05
C LEU A 431 59.99 -13.50 8.16
N ALA A 432 60.48 -13.14 9.33
CA ALA A 432 59.93 -13.43 10.64
C ALA A 432 58.82 -12.47 11.11
N HIS A 433 58.11 -12.97 12.12
CA HIS A 433 57.10 -12.35 12.95
C HIS A 433 57.41 -10.94 13.48
N ARG A 434 56.37 -10.10 13.55
CA ARG A 434 56.11 -9.25 14.72
C ARG A 434 54.64 -9.38 15.12
N GLY A 435 54.43 -9.89 16.32
CA GLY A 435 53.12 -9.93 16.97
C GLY A 435 52.82 -8.65 17.74
N VAL A 436 51.53 -8.36 17.89
CA VAL A 436 51.00 -7.54 18.97
C VAL A 436 49.69 -8.21 19.43
N ARG A 437 49.73 -8.81 20.64
CA ARG A 437 48.58 -9.02 21.54
C ARG A 437 48.13 -7.63 22.01
N GLY A 438 46.89 -7.29 22.33
CA GLY A 438 45.66 -8.02 22.62
C GLY A 438 44.80 -7.05 23.44
N GLY A 439 43.49 -7.05 23.24
CA GLY A 439 42.55 -6.25 24.02
C GLY A 439 41.16 -6.87 23.95
N ARG A 440 40.76 -7.56 25.03
CA ARG A 440 39.45 -8.18 25.20
C ARG A 440 38.48 -7.15 25.79
N HIS A 441 37.26 -7.07 25.24
CA HIS A 441 36.08 -6.54 25.93
C HIS A 441 35.05 -7.69 26.08
N PRO A 442 34.27 -7.75 27.18
CA PRO A 442 33.61 -8.96 27.62
C PRO A 442 32.28 -9.22 26.88
N LEU A 443 32.06 -10.50 26.59
CA LEU A 443 30.84 -11.06 26.02
C LEU A 443 29.72 -11.06 27.07
N LEU A 444 28.55 -10.53 26.69
CA LEU A 444 27.29 -10.71 27.41
C LEU A 444 26.90 -12.21 27.42
N PRO A 445 26.33 -12.73 28.52
CA PRO A 445 25.92 -14.13 28.60
C PRO A 445 24.64 -14.39 27.76
N PRO A 446 24.47 -15.60 27.20
CA PRO A 446 23.26 -15.95 26.47
C PRO A 446 22.04 -16.12 27.40
N ALA A 447 20.87 -15.80 26.85
CA ALA A 447 19.57 -15.88 27.50
C ALA A 447 19.23 -17.31 27.96
N ARG A 448 18.61 -17.42 29.15
CA ARG A 448 18.16 -18.68 29.74
C ARG A 448 16.89 -19.19 29.04
N ASP A 449 16.91 -20.49 28.77
CA ASP A 449 15.82 -21.32 28.25
C ASP A 449 14.61 -21.34 29.22
N PRO A 450 13.41 -20.87 28.84
CA PRO A 450 12.25 -20.83 29.73
C PRO A 450 11.37 -22.08 29.56
N LEU A 451 11.95 -23.27 29.71
CA LEU A 451 11.18 -24.51 29.81
C LEU A 451 11.69 -25.38 30.97
N ARG A 452 11.56 -24.87 32.19
CA ARG A 452 11.51 -25.70 33.41
C ARG A 452 10.92 -24.93 34.60
N GLY A 453 9.69 -25.31 34.95
CA GLY A 453 9.15 -25.15 36.32
C GLY A 453 7.94 -24.24 36.44
N GLY A 454 6.82 -24.82 36.87
CA GLY A 454 5.72 -24.07 37.49
C GLY A 454 4.32 -24.46 37.02
N ARG A 455 3.72 -25.47 37.66
CA ARG A 455 2.28 -25.69 37.64
C ARG A 455 1.57 -24.45 38.22
N GLY A 456 0.59 -23.91 37.50
CA GLY A 456 -0.32 -22.86 37.96
C GLY A 456 -1.59 -22.89 37.13
N LEU A 457 -2.73 -22.99 37.81
CA LEU A 457 -4.04 -23.40 37.29
C LEU A 457 -4.71 -22.31 36.42
N LEU A 458 -5.25 -22.70 35.27
CA LEU A 458 -6.29 -21.96 34.54
C LEU A 458 -7.67 -22.60 34.84
N PRO A 459 -8.75 -21.83 34.99
CA PRO A 459 -10.09 -22.37 35.25
C PRO A 459 -10.68 -23.06 34.00
N PRO A 460 -11.58 -24.06 34.17
CA PRO A 460 -12.12 -24.83 33.06
C PRO A 460 -13.11 -24.02 32.21
N ARG A 461 -13.08 -24.25 30.89
CA ARG A 461 -14.10 -23.77 29.95
C ARG A 461 -15.38 -24.62 30.08
N PRO A 462 -16.58 -24.05 29.85
CA PRO A 462 -17.83 -24.81 29.92
C PRO A 462 -18.02 -25.71 28.69
N ASP A 463 -18.56 -26.90 28.97
CA ASP A 463 -18.83 -27.99 28.03
C ASP A 463 -19.79 -27.60 26.90
N ARG A 464 -19.49 -28.07 25.68
CA ARG A 464 -20.46 -28.20 24.59
C ARG A 464 -20.68 -29.70 24.31
N PRO A 465 -21.93 -30.14 24.09
CA PRO A 465 -22.26 -31.55 23.97
C PRO A 465 -21.77 -32.17 22.66
N ASP A 466 -21.24 -33.39 22.79
CA ASP A 466 -20.81 -34.32 21.75
C ASP A 466 -21.85 -34.47 20.64
N GLN A 467 -21.45 -34.20 19.39
CA GLN A 467 -22.02 -34.87 18.22
C GLN A 467 -20.97 -35.82 17.65
N GLN A 468 -21.12 -37.09 17.98
CA GLN A 468 -20.39 -38.19 17.37
C GLN A 468 -20.67 -38.22 15.86
N ARG A 469 -19.64 -38.02 15.03
CA ARG A 469 -19.64 -38.48 13.63
C ARG A 469 -18.91 -39.82 13.55
N PRO A 470 -19.47 -40.84 12.86
CA PRO A 470 -18.84 -42.15 12.77
C PRO A 470 -17.56 -42.09 11.91
N ARG A 471 -16.52 -42.78 12.38
CA ARG A 471 -15.24 -42.97 11.68
C ARG A 471 -15.44 -43.81 10.41
N GLN A 472 -15.10 -43.29 9.25
CA GLN A 472 -14.97 -44.09 8.02
C GLN A 472 -13.70 -44.95 8.07
N ARG A 473 -13.80 -46.21 7.62
CA ARG A 473 -12.66 -47.13 7.45
C ARG A 473 -11.95 -46.84 6.12
N PRO A 474 -10.63 -47.09 6.00
CA PRO A 474 -9.91 -46.85 4.76
C PRO A 474 -10.27 -47.91 3.71
N GLY A 475 -10.78 -47.51 2.54
CA GLY A 475 -10.94 -48.43 1.40
C GLY A 475 -12.15 -48.24 0.46
N GLU A 476 -13.05 -47.28 0.68
CA GLU A 476 -14.19 -47.05 -0.24
C GLU A 476 -14.01 -45.78 -1.09
N PRO A 477 -14.43 -45.80 -2.37
CA PRO A 477 -14.34 -44.63 -3.26
C PRO A 477 -15.39 -43.57 -2.88
N PRO A 478 -15.11 -42.28 -3.15
CA PRO A 478 -16.02 -41.19 -2.82
C PRO A 478 -17.30 -41.23 -3.67
N PRO A 479 -18.46 -40.79 -3.14
CA PRO A 479 -19.69 -40.68 -3.92
C PRO A 479 -19.59 -39.54 -4.95
N PRO A 480 -20.32 -39.64 -6.08
CA PRO A 480 -20.22 -38.67 -7.17
C PRO A 480 -20.79 -37.30 -6.79
N HIS A 481 -20.16 -36.23 -7.29
CA HIS A 481 -20.64 -34.85 -7.20
C HIS A 481 -21.98 -34.67 -7.93
N PRO A 482 -22.94 -33.89 -7.40
CA PRO A 482 -24.15 -33.56 -8.14
C PRO A 482 -23.88 -32.44 -9.14
N GLU A 483 -24.23 -32.71 -10.40
CA GLU A 483 -24.29 -31.74 -11.49
C GLU A 483 -25.45 -30.75 -11.30
N HIS A 484 -25.23 -29.55 -11.86
CA HIS A 484 -26.18 -28.45 -11.91
C HIS A 484 -27.49 -28.85 -12.62
N GLY A 485 -28.61 -28.68 -11.93
CA GLY A 485 -29.95 -28.74 -12.52
C GLY A 485 -30.70 -27.43 -12.26
N GLU A 486 -30.90 -26.65 -13.33
CA GLU A 486 -31.88 -25.57 -13.39
C GLU A 486 -33.29 -26.15 -13.21
N ALA A 487 -34.10 -25.50 -12.36
CA ALA A 487 -35.55 -25.71 -12.35
C ALA A 487 -36.26 -24.39 -11.97
N LEU A 488 -36.92 -23.82 -12.98
CA LEU A 488 -38.06 -22.89 -12.88
C LEU A 488 -39.23 -23.57 -12.14
N PRO A 489 -40.14 -22.80 -11.49
CA PRO A 489 -41.46 -23.31 -11.15
C PRO A 489 -42.50 -22.92 -12.23
N GLY A 490 -43.16 -23.93 -12.83
CA GLY A 490 -44.54 -23.81 -13.31
C GLY A 490 -45.50 -23.93 -12.11
N GLY A 491 -46.78 -23.55 -12.13
CA GLY A 491 -47.70 -23.17 -13.20
C GLY A 491 -48.99 -23.98 -13.05
N GLU A 492 -50.08 -23.36 -12.60
CA GLU A 492 -51.50 -23.76 -12.74
C GLU A 492 -52.35 -22.48 -12.59
N GLY A 493 -53.41 -22.15 -13.34
CA GLY A 493 -54.10 -22.83 -14.44
C GLY A 493 -55.14 -21.92 -15.13
N GLU A 494 -55.79 -22.52 -16.14
CA GLU A 494 -57.10 -22.21 -16.75
C GLU A 494 -57.30 -21.08 -17.79
N ALA A 495 -57.31 -21.54 -19.07
CA ALA A 495 -58.48 -21.63 -19.96
C ALA A 495 -58.90 -20.47 -20.92
N ARG A 496 -59.05 -20.90 -22.19
CA ARG A 496 -59.95 -20.46 -23.31
C ARG A 496 -59.42 -19.54 -24.43
N ALA A 497 -59.05 -20.22 -25.53
CA ALA A 497 -59.61 -20.15 -26.90
C ALA A 497 -59.68 -18.82 -27.69
N GLY A 498 -59.10 -18.83 -28.91
CA GLY A 498 -59.45 -17.89 -29.99
C GLY A 498 -58.53 -17.97 -31.22
N ARG A 499 -59.09 -18.27 -32.39
CA ARG A 499 -58.43 -18.64 -33.66
C ARG A 499 -57.87 -17.47 -34.49
N GLY A 500 -56.91 -17.80 -35.38
CA GLY A 500 -56.73 -17.25 -36.73
C GLY A 500 -55.76 -16.06 -36.83
N GLY A 501 -54.90 -15.88 -37.82
CA GLY A 501 -54.60 -16.59 -39.07
C GLY A 501 -53.84 -15.61 -39.98
N ARG A 502 -52.78 -16.10 -40.64
CA ARG A 502 -52.15 -15.65 -41.90
C ARG A 502 -51.77 -14.16 -42.11
N GLY A 503 -50.54 -13.94 -42.60
CA GLY A 503 -50.27 -12.86 -43.55
C GLY A 503 -48.86 -12.26 -43.50
N ARG A 504 -47.89 -12.89 -44.18
CA ARG A 504 -46.66 -12.23 -44.65
C ARG A 504 -46.98 -11.39 -45.89
N VAL A 505 -46.59 -10.12 -45.93
CA VAL A 505 -46.27 -9.38 -47.17
C VAL A 505 -45.23 -8.28 -46.84
N GLN A 506 -44.05 -8.37 -47.46
CA GLN A 506 -43.12 -7.24 -47.66
C GLN A 506 -43.65 -6.34 -48.80
N PRO A 507 -43.15 -5.11 -48.97
CA PRO A 507 -42.46 -4.89 -50.24
C PRO A 507 -41.22 -3.99 -50.18
N GLU A 508 -40.59 -3.96 -51.35
CA GLU A 508 -39.22 -3.64 -51.74
C GLU A 508 -38.90 -2.14 -51.98
N LEU A 509 -37.62 -1.95 -52.27
CA LEU A 509 -36.88 -0.77 -52.71
C LEU A 509 -37.27 -0.21 -54.10
N SER A 510 -36.80 1.03 -54.33
CA SER A 510 -36.28 1.66 -55.58
C SER A 510 -37.04 2.88 -56.18
N GLY A 511 -36.30 3.98 -56.43
CA GLY A 511 -36.76 5.24 -57.09
C GLY A 511 -36.76 5.17 -58.63
N PRO A 512 -36.47 6.23 -59.45
CA PRO A 512 -36.29 7.68 -59.22
C PRO A 512 -37.06 8.59 -60.26
N ARG A 513 -36.61 9.86 -60.42
CA ARG A 513 -37.00 10.98 -61.34
C ARG A 513 -37.96 12.00 -60.69
N GLY A 514 -37.78 13.32 -60.72
CA GLY A 514 -36.99 14.23 -61.55
C GLY A 514 -37.90 15.40 -61.93
N GLY A 515 -37.57 16.62 -61.48
CA GLY A 515 -38.31 17.86 -61.71
C GLY A 515 -37.62 19.02 -61.01
#